data_AF-F9RI19-F1
#
_entry.id   AF-F9RI19-F1
#
_cell.length_a   1.000
_cell.length_b   1.000
_cell.length_c   1.000
_cell.angle_alpha   90.00
_cell.angle_beta   90.00
_cell.angle_gamma   90.00
#
_symmetry.space_group_name_H-M   'P 1'
#
loop_
_entity.id
_entity.type
_entity.pdbx_description
1 polymer ?
#
loop_
_entity_poly.entity_id
_entity_poly.type
_entity_poly.pdbx_seq_one_letter_code
_entity_poly.pdbx_strand_id
1 'polypeptide(L)'
;ADYRRESENFDPTSVVMPAGALGELSIDADGNWVYNVENANVQYLAQDETKVETFTVASVDGTTHDIVITITGVNDSAVISGDAIGVVT
;
A
#
# COMPACT_ATOMS: atom_id res chain seq x y z
N ALA A 1 5.11 -5.01 -38.25
CA ALA A 1 5.98 -5.73 -37.29
C ALA A 1 6.05 -4.88 -36.03
N ASP A 2 5.13 -5.10 -35.08
CA ASP A 2 5.13 -4.39 -33.78
C ASP A 2 4.64 -5.26 -32.61
N TYR A 3 4.56 -6.58 -32.79
CA TYR A 3 4.06 -7.50 -31.76
C TYR A 3 5.01 -7.63 -30.55
N ARG A 4 6.31 -7.31 -30.71
CA ARG A 4 7.31 -7.51 -29.65
C ARG A 4 7.20 -6.50 -28.51
N ARG A 5 6.63 -5.31 -28.74
CA ARG A 5 6.47 -4.30 -27.68
C ARG A 5 5.21 -4.53 -26.85
N GLU A 6 4.12 -4.97 -27.47
CA GLU A 6 2.86 -5.26 -26.76
C GLU A 6 3.00 -6.44 -25.78
N SER A 7 3.88 -7.41 -26.03
CA SER A 7 4.16 -8.50 -25.08
C SER A 7 4.90 -8.04 -23.82
N GLU A 8 5.66 -6.93 -23.91
CA GLU A 8 6.46 -6.40 -22.81
C GLU A 8 5.65 -5.47 -21.89
N ASN A 9 4.52 -4.94 -22.37
CA ASN A 9 3.63 -4.09 -21.59
C ASN A 9 2.96 -4.87 -20.44
N PHE A 10 2.63 -4.15 -19.36
CA PHE A 10 1.85 -4.69 -18.25
C PHE A 10 0.37 -4.84 -18.61
N ASP A 11 -0.29 -5.87 -18.08
CA ASP A 11 -1.75 -5.97 -18.09
C ASP A 11 -2.31 -5.22 -16.86
N PRO A 12 -3.01 -4.08 -17.03
CA PRO A 12 -3.57 -3.30 -15.92
C PRO A 12 -4.57 -4.05 -15.04
N THR A 13 -5.10 -5.19 -15.52
CA THR A 13 -6.08 -6.01 -14.80
C THR A 13 -5.44 -7.19 -14.07
N SER A 14 -4.14 -7.38 -14.18
CA SER A 14 -3.41 -8.53 -13.62
C SER A 14 -3.06 -8.42 -12.14
N VAL A 15 -3.36 -7.29 -11.49
CA VAL A 15 -2.92 -7.03 -10.10
C VAL A 15 -3.52 -8.07 -9.14
N VAL A 16 -2.65 -8.82 -8.48
CA VAL A 16 -2.97 -9.75 -7.39
C VAL A 16 -2.52 -9.12 -6.08
N MET A 17 -3.46 -8.95 -5.15
CA MET A 17 -3.20 -8.37 -3.83
C MET A 17 -2.79 -9.44 -2.82
N PRO A 18 -1.90 -9.13 -1.85
CA PRO A 18 -1.57 -10.05 -0.78
C PRO A 18 -2.75 -10.21 0.19
N ALA A 19 -2.79 -11.33 0.90
CA ALA A 19 -3.79 -11.54 1.94
C ALA A 19 -3.63 -10.50 3.06
N GLY A 20 -4.72 -9.80 3.39
CA GLY A 20 -4.70 -8.74 4.40
C GLY A 20 -3.94 -7.48 3.98
N ALA A 21 -3.97 -7.16 2.67
CA ALA A 21 -3.59 -5.84 2.18
C ALA A 21 -4.49 -4.76 2.80
N LEU A 22 -3.87 -3.66 3.22
CA LEU A 22 -4.52 -2.46 3.74
C LEU A 22 -4.74 -1.44 2.63
N GLY A 23 -3.89 -1.46 1.61
CA GLY A 23 -3.98 -0.59 0.45
C GLY A 23 -4.30 -1.32 -0.84
N GLU A 24 -4.51 -0.52 -1.87
CA GLU A 24 -4.79 -0.94 -3.23
C GLU A 24 -3.67 -0.46 -4.16
N LEU A 25 -3.32 -1.30 -5.13
CA LEU A 25 -2.36 -0.96 -6.18
C LEU A 25 -3.05 -0.99 -7.54
N SER A 26 -2.78 0.01 -8.36
CA SER A 26 -3.08 0.02 -9.79
C SER A 26 -1.80 0.21 -10.60
N ILE A 27 -1.78 -0.33 -11.82
CA ILE A 27 -0.66 -0.22 -12.76
C ILE A 27 -1.21 0.07 -14.16
N ASP A 28 -0.52 0.90 -14.95
CA ASP A 28 -0.82 1.10 -16.36
C ASP A 28 0.04 0.21 -17.27
N ALA A 29 -0.26 0.19 -18.57
CA ALA A 29 0.44 -0.67 -19.52
C ALA A 29 1.93 -0.34 -19.69
N ASP A 30 2.33 0.90 -19.36
CA ASP A 30 3.71 1.38 -19.42
C ASP A 30 4.49 1.05 -18.14
N GLY A 31 3.82 0.48 -17.12
CA GLY A 31 4.40 0.08 -15.85
C GLY A 31 4.40 1.17 -14.78
N ASN A 32 3.70 2.29 -14.98
CA ASN A 32 3.50 3.28 -13.92
C ASN A 32 2.45 2.74 -12.95
N TRP A 33 2.76 2.74 -11.66
CA TRP A 33 1.88 2.23 -10.63
C TRP A 33 1.58 3.27 -9.55
N VAL A 34 0.42 3.11 -8.93
CA VAL A 34 -0.04 3.94 -7.82
C VAL A 34 -0.50 3.02 -6.69
N TYR A 35 0.00 3.28 -5.48
CA TYR A 35 -0.46 2.61 -4.26
C TYR A 35 -1.20 3.62 -3.38
N ASN A 36 -2.38 3.25 -2.89
CA ASN A 36 -3.15 4.05 -1.94
C ASN A 36 -3.55 3.21 -0.73
N VAL A 37 -3.36 3.78 0.47
CA VAL A 37 -3.82 3.19 1.73
C VAL A 37 -4.45 4.29 2.58
N GLU A 38 -5.57 4.00 3.24
CA GLU A 38 -6.16 4.96 4.19
C GLU A 38 -5.28 5.08 5.43
N ASN A 39 -4.96 6.30 5.84
CA ASN A 39 -4.15 6.53 7.04
C ASN A 39 -4.75 5.85 8.28
N ALA A 40 -6.08 5.85 8.41
CA ALA A 40 -6.78 5.20 9.53
C ALA A 40 -6.47 3.70 9.65
N ASN A 41 -6.18 3.02 8.54
CA ASN A 41 -5.86 1.59 8.53
C ASN A 41 -4.43 1.29 8.98
N VAL A 42 -3.54 2.30 9.06
CA VAL A 42 -2.13 2.11 9.42
C VAL A 42 -1.76 2.77 10.76
N GLN A 43 -2.67 3.53 11.37
CA GLN A 43 -2.45 4.18 12.69
C GLN A 43 -2.14 3.20 13.84
N TYR A 44 -2.40 1.91 13.66
CA TYR A 44 -2.08 0.90 14.67
C TYR A 44 -0.58 0.57 14.73
N LEU A 45 0.18 0.88 13.67
CA LEU A 45 1.61 0.62 13.62
C LEU A 45 2.34 1.58 14.56
N ALA A 46 3.09 1.03 15.51
CA ALA A 46 3.95 1.82 16.38
C ALA A 46 5.10 2.46 15.58
N GLN A 47 5.80 3.43 16.19
CA GLN A 47 7.02 3.98 15.61
C GLN A 47 8.00 2.88 15.20
N ASP A 48 8.47 2.97 13.96
CA ASP A 48 9.38 2.03 13.31
C ASP A 48 8.82 0.60 13.10
N GLU A 49 7.57 0.32 13.50
CA GLU A 49 6.89 -0.91 13.15
C GLU A 49 6.58 -0.90 11.65
N THR A 50 6.75 -2.05 10.99
CA THR A 50 6.54 -2.16 9.56
C THR A 50 5.49 -3.19 9.20
N LYS A 51 4.71 -2.86 8.17
CA LYS A 51 3.90 -3.83 7.44
C LYS A 51 4.34 -3.86 5.99
N VAL A 52 4.54 -5.06 5.48
CA VAL A 52 4.96 -5.31 4.11
C VAL A 52 3.78 -5.88 3.32
N GLU A 53 3.54 -5.34 2.14
CA GLU A 53 2.53 -5.79 1.19
C GLU A 53 3.20 -6.07 -0.16
N THR A 54 3.10 -7.31 -0.64
CA THR A 54 3.63 -7.71 -1.94
C THR A 54 2.48 -7.87 -2.93
N PHE A 55 2.43 -7.01 -3.94
CA PHE A 55 1.50 -7.10 -5.05
C PHE A 55 2.18 -7.76 -6.23
N THR A 56 1.54 -8.74 -6.85
CA THR A 56 2.06 -9.38 -8.07
C THR A 56 1.29 -8.83 -9.27
N VAL A 57 2.02 -8.38 -10.28
CA VAL A 57 1.50 -7.91 -11.58
C VAL A 57 2.05 -8.80 -12.69
N ALA A 58 1.40 -8.82 -13.85
CA ALA A 58 1.87 -9.57 -15.01
C ALA A 58 1.95 -8.69 -16.26
N SER A 59 2.96 -8.95 -17.08
CA SER A 59 3.01 -8.50 -18.46
C SER A 59 2.00 -9.27 -19.32
N VAL A 60 1.66 -8.75 -20.50
CA VAL A 60 0.72 -9.38 -21.44
C VAL A 60 1.19 -10.78 -21.88
N ASP A 61 2.50 -11.04 -21.85
CA ASP A 61 3.08 -12.36 -22.11
C ASP A 61 2.96 -13.36 -20.94
N GLY A 62 2.44 -12.92 -19.79
CA GLY A 62 2.28 -13.71 -18.57
C GLY A 62 3.48 -13.67 -17.63
N THR A 63 4.54 -12.92 -17.93
CA THR A 63 5.68 -12.73 -17.03
C THR A 63 5.25 -11.96 -15.80
N THR A 64 5.49 -12.52 -14.61
CA THR A 64 5.08 -11.91 -13.33
C THR A 64 6.18 -11.08 -12.69
N HIS A 65 5.79 -10.00 -12.02
CA HIS A 65 6.66 -9.11 -11.27
C HIS A 65 6.04 -8.79 -9.91
N ASP A 66 6.87 -8.69 -8.87
CA ASP A 66 6.43 -8.30 -7.53
C ASP A 66 6.75 -6.83 -7.25
N ILE A 67 5.76 -6.10 -6.75
CA ILE A 67 5.88 -4.75 -6.20
C ILE A 67 5.74 -4.85 -4.68
N VAL A 68 6.83 -4.54 -3.97
CA VAL A 68 6.91 -4.63 -2.51
C VAL A 68 6.72 -3.25 -1.90
N ILE A 69 5.63 -3.07 -1.16
CA ILE A 69 5.31 -1.86 -0.42
C ILE A 69 5.66 -2.07 1.06
N THR A 70 6.46 -1.17 1.62
CA THR A 70 6.79 -1.12 3.05
C THR A 70 6.13 0.09 3.67
N ILE A 71 5.17 -0.16 4.56
CA ILE A 71 4.52 0.86 5.38
C ILE A 71 5.29 0.93 6.70
N THR A 72 5.76 2.11 7.08
CA THR A 72 6.45 2.34 8.36
C THR A 72 5.59 3.22 9.25
N GLY A 73 5.28 2.73 10.45
CA GLY A 73 4.56 3.47 11.46
C GLY A 73 5.38 4.64 11.99
N VAL A 74 4.68 5.73 12.28
CA VAL A 74 5.23 6.90 12.96
C VAL A 74 4.45 7.10 14.25
N ASN A 75 5.12 7.51 15.33
CA ASN A 75 4.40 7.92 16.53
C ASN A 75 3.77 9.28 16.28
N ASP A 76 2.44 9.34 16.31
CA ASP A 76 1.75 10.61 16.45
C ASP A 76 2.00 11.19 17.85
N SER A 77 2.02 12.53 17.94
CA SER A 77 2.13 13.20 19.24
C SER A 77 0.91 12.87 20.09
N ALA A 78 1.13 12.47 21.35
CA ALA A 78 0.04 12.11 22.24
C ALA A 78 -0.94 13.28 22.43
N VAL A 79 -2.23 13.03 22.18
CA VAL A 79 -3.31 13.98 22.49
C VAL A 79 -3.93 13.55 23.82
N ILE A 80 -3.64 14.27 24.90
CA ILE A 80 -4.35 14.13 26.17
C ILE A 80 -5.49 15.15 26.19
N SER A 81 -6.73 14.68 26.21
CA SER A 81 -7.92 15.51 26.42
C SER A 81 -8.66 15.06 27.68
N GLY A 82 -9.06 16.00 28.54
CA GLY A 82 -9.91 15.75 29.70
C GLY A 82 -10.23 17.05 30.44
N ASP A 83 -11.47 17.21 30.91
CA ASP A 83 -11.85 18.29 31.82
C ASP A 83 -11.38 17.95 33.23
N ALA A 84 -10.32 18.60 33.70
CA ALA A 84 -9.87 18.48 35.07
C ALA A 84 -10.80 19.29 35.99
N ILE A 85 -11.91 18.68 36.45
CA ILE A 85 -12.77 19.29 37.48
C ILE A 85 -12.37 18.71 38.83
N GLY A 86 -11.52 19.44 39.56
CA GLY A 86 -11.21 19.18 40.96
C GLY A 86 -12.09 20.03 41.86
N VAL A 87 -13.05 19.41 42.55
CA VAL A 87 -13.68 20.01 43.74
C VAL A 87 -12.99 19.44 44.96
N VAL A 88 -12.33 20.29 45.74
CA VAL A 88 -11.90 19.96 47.10
C VAL A 88 -13.05 20.34 48.03
N THR A 89 -13.57 19.36 48.77
CA THR A 89 -14.48 19.58 49.91
C THR A 89 -13.74 19.45 51.22
#